data_AF-A0A951N2M3-F1
#
_entry.id   AF-A0A951N2M3-F1
#
_cell.length_a   1.000
_cell.length_b   1.000
_cell.length_c   1.000
_cell.angle_alpha   90.00
_cell.angle_beta   90.00
_cell.angle_gamma   90.00
#
_symmetry.space_group_name_H-M   'P 1'
#
loop_
_entity.id
_entity.type
_entity.pdbx_description
1 polymer ?
#
loop_
_entity_poly.entity_id
_entity_poly.type
_entity_poly.pdbx_seq_one_letter_code
_entity_poly.pdbx_strand_id
1 'polypeptide(L)'
;MPRSGRRSAALLSALMLLTTLAMPAAAAPVEPAQAAADASAALSGGQIRLTKVDDGFVNPLGVVNAGDGTSRLFVVEKRGTVRVVSGNQLQSGSFLDLRGVAGGLTTDGERGLLGLAFHPDFASNRKLFVYYTNGGGDLVIAQMQANPDRTLVPVASHDELLVIEHSDERNHNGGQLLFGPDGYLYIFTGDGGGSGDPGENAQNINSLLGKTLRIAPNLSGGYTNPAGNPYRGATAGADQIWSIGLRNPWRASFDRANGNLWIADVGQGKYEEINREPANTPGRNYGWDCREGKHAYSDPSPGISCSGLTLTDPIAEYGHGNGDCSVTGGYVYRGPVFRELVGHYVFGDFCSGRIWTLDAGAASPGMLFHRDTSAMITAFGEAENRELYMVDYAAGVLYRVVAPQFSDVTDSKFINDITWLGYEGLTSGCGGDRFCPKGAVARDQMASFLARALRLPAALRDHFSDDNGNKHEENINRIADAGITFGCGGGRYCPSGLVPRDQMASFLARALDLPPATRDHFTDDTGNRHENNINRFAEAGITHGCSATTFCPKGLTVREQMAAFLHRAFRNR
;
A
#
# COMPACT_ATOMS: atom_id res chain seq x y z
N MET A 1 25.31 -14.30 -79.15
CA MET A 1 26.47 -14.33 -78.22
C MET A 1 26.00 -13.87 -76.85
N PRO A 2 26.32 -14.54 -75.73
CA PRO A 2 26.35 -15.98 -75.49
C PRO A 2 25.40 -16.45 -74.36
N ARG A 3 24.85 -17.65 -74.61
CA ARG A 3 24.67 -18.82 -73.71
C ARG A 3 23.69 -18.76 -72.52
N SER A 4 22.45 -19.18 -72.83
CA SER A 4 21.55 -19.96 -71.98
C SER A 4 22.07 -21.37 -71.71
N GLY A 5 22.13 -21.80 -70.44
CA GLY A 5 22.39 -23.18 -70.04
C GLY A 5 21.20 -23.79 -69.29
N ARG A 6 20.41 -24.62 -69.96
CA ARG A 6 19.48 -25.58 -69.34
C ARG A 6 20.24 -26.89 -69.09
N ARG A 7 20.12 -27.44 -67.88
CA ARG A 7 20.36 -28.88 -67.61
C ARG A 7 19.19 -29.43 -66.80
N SER A 8 18.58 -30.47 -67.37
CA SER A 8 17.54 -31.31 -66.80
C SER A 8 18.13 -32.31 -65.79
N ALA A 9 17.38 -32.63 -64.73
CA ALA A 9 17.42 -33.90 -63.98
C ALA A 9 16.18 -33.90 -63.04
N ALA A 10 15.12 -34.63 -63.37
CA ALA A 10 14.85 -36.02 -62.99
C ALA A 10 14.38 -36.17 -61.53
N LEU A 11 13.08 -36.46 -61.38
CA LEU A 11 12.40 -36.85 -60.14
C LEU A 11 13.04 -38.12 -59.54
N LEU A 12 13.25 -38.11 -58.22
CA LEU A 12 13.16 -39.31 -57.39
C LEU A 12 12.32 -38.99 -56.14
N SER A 13 11.20 -39.69 -56.02
CA SER A 13 10.31 -39.70 -54.87
C SER A 13 10.94 -40.41 -53.67
N ALA A 14 10.86 -39.81 -52.49
CA ALA A 14 11.04 -40.49 -51.21
C ALA A 14 9.87 -40.11 -50.29
N LEU A 15 9.05 -41.11 -49.96
CA LEU A 15 7.89 -41.04 -49.09
C LEU A 15 8.35 -41.21 -47.63
N MET A 16 8.24 -40.16 -46.81
CA MET A 16 8.42 -40.25 -45.35
C MET A 16 7.04 -40.16 -44.67
N LEU A 17 6.63 -41.24 -44.01
CA LEU A 17 5.52 -41.25 -43.05
C LEU A 17 5.94 -40.46 -41.80
N LEU A 18 5.26 -39.35 -41.50
CA LEU A 18 5.29 -38.72 -40.18
C LEU A 18 4.10 -39.22 -39.36
N THR A 19 4.38 -39.97 -38.31
CA THR A 19 3.43 -40.25 -37.21
C THR A 19 3.41 -39.06 -36.26
N THR A 20 2.29 -38.33 -36.19
CA THR A 20 2.08 -37.23 -35.25
C THR A 20 1.75 -37.76 -33.86
N LEU A 21 2.66 -37.59 -32.89
CA LEU A 21 2.35 -37.69 -31.46
C LEU A 21 1.62 -36.42 -31.03
N ALA A 22 0.40 -36.56 -30.52
CA ALA A 22 -0.34 -35.49 -29.89
C ALA A 22 0.27 -35.17 -28.51
N MET A 23 0.79 -33.95 -28.35
CA MET A 23 1.21 -33.42 -27.06
C MET A 23 -0.01 -32.91 -26.27
N PRO A 24 -0.04 -33.05 -24.93
CA PRO A 24 -1.09 -32.45 -24.12
C PRO A 24 -0.96 -30.91 -24.18
N ALA A 25 -2.08 -30.23 -24.37
CA ALA A 25 -2.13 -28.77 -24.38
C ALA A 25 -1.63 -28.22 -23.04
N ALA A 26 -0.55 -27.43 -23.08
CA ALA A 26 -0.11 -26.65 -21.95
C ALA A 26 -1.20 -25.64 -21.59
N ALA A 27 -1.59 -25.59 -20.31
CA ALA A 27 -2.49 -24.56 -19.81
C ALA A 27 -1.87 -23.18 -20.08
N ALA A 28 -2.61 -22.32 -20.78
CA ALA A 28 -2.15 -20.98 -21.11
C ALA A 28 -1.94 -20.17 -19.81
N PRO A 29 -0.90 -19.32 -19.73
CA PRO A 29 -0.75 -18.38 -18.64
C PRO A 29 -1.96 -17.44 -18.61
N VAL A 30 -2.57 -17.28 -17.44
CA VAL A 30 -3.67 -16.33 -17.22
C VAL A 30 -3.13 -14.92 -17.46
N GLU A 31 -3.75 -14.18 -18.38
CA GLU A 31 -3.36 -12.80 -18.68
C GLU A 31 -3.52 -11.89 -17.44
N PRO A 32 -2.63 -10.90 -17.21
CA PRO A 32 -2.70 -9.99 -16.06
C PRO A 32 -4.04 -9.27 -15.92
N ALA A 33 -4.72 -9.02 -17.05
CA ALA A 33 -6.03 -8.36 -17.08
C ALA A 33 -7.15 -9.23 -16.50
N GLN A 34 -7.07 -10.55 -16.64
CA GLN A 34 -8.09 -11.47 -16.15
C GLN A 34 -7.98 -11.68 -14.62
N ALA A 35 -6.74 -11.69 -14.10
CA ALA A 35 -6.49 -11.70 -12.65
C ALA A 35 -6.96 -10.40 -11.94
N ALA A 36 -6.85 -9.25 -12.62
CA ALA A 36 -7.38 -7.98 -12.11
C ALA A 36 -8.93 -7.93 -12.14
N ALA A 37 -9.55 -8.51 -13.17
CA ALA A 37 -11.01 -8.64 -13.25
C ALA A 37 -11.58 -9.55 -12.15
N ASP A 38 -10.93 -10.68 -11.86
CA ASP A 38 -11.32 -11.58 -10.77
C ASP A 38 -11.09 -10.95 -9.37
N ALA A 39 -10.05 -10.11 -9.21
CA ALA A 39 -9.83 -9.33 -7.98
C ALA A 39 -10.92 -8.27 -7.74
N SER A 40 -11.41 -7.63 -8.81
CA SER A 40 -12.51 -6.64 -8.72
C SER A 40 -13.84 -7.26 -8.25
N ALA A 41 -14.05 -8.55 -8.50
CA ALA A 41 -15.23 -9.30 -8.07
C ALA A 41 -15.11 -9.85 -6.63
N ALA A 42 -13.90 -9.84 -6.03
CA ALA A 42 -13.60 -10.48 -4.74
C ALA A 42 -13.80 -9.57 -3.51
N LEU A 43 -13.90 -8.26 -3.67
CA LEU A 43 -14.23 -7.35 -2.58
C LEU A 43 -15.76 -7.27 -2.38
N SER A 44 -16.40 -8.37 -1.95
CA SER A 44 -17.76 -8.27 -1.42
C SER A 44 -17.69 -7.60 -0.04
N GLY A 45 -18.06 -6.32 0.03
CA GLY A 45 -18.18 -5.45 1.21
C GLY A 45 -17.71 -6.01 2.56
N GLY A 46 -16.59 -5.46 3.07
CA GLY A 46 -16.09 -5.72 4.43
C GLY A 46 -14.79 -6.52 4.51
N GLN A 47 -13.73 -6.05 3.86
CA GLN A 47 -12.39 -6.65 3.98
C GLN A 47 -11.38 -5.75 4.72
N ILE A 48 -11.53 -4.42 4.66
CA ILE A 48 -10.58 -3.52 5.31
C ILE A 48 -10.74 -3.55 6.84
N ARG A 49 -9.62 -3.79 7.53
CA ARG A 49 -9.46 -3.72 8.98
C ARG A 49 -8.29 -2.81 9.32
N LEU A 50 -8.26 -2.39 10.59
CA LEU A 50 -7.22 -1.51 11.12
C LEU A 50 -6.50 -2.24 12.25
N THR A 51 -5.18 -2.34 12.13
CA THR A 51 -4.31 -2.83 13.20
C THR A 51 -3.57 -1.66 13.79
N LYS A 52 -3.70 -1.41 15.09
CA LYS A 52 -2.95 -0.35 15.76
C LYS A 52 -1.45 -0.64 15.65
N VAL A 53 -0.68 0.36 15.20
CA VAL A 53 0.77 0.32 15.16
C VAL A 53 1.31 0.91 16.45
N ASP A 54 1.00 2.18 16.70
CA ASP A 54 1.37 2.89 17.92
C ASP A 54 0.46 4.11 18.15
N ASP A 55 0.57 4.74 19.31
CA ASP A 55 -0.14 5.98 19.67
C ASP A 55 0.80 7.05 20.25
N GLY A 56 0.23 8.12 20.81
CA GLY A 56 1.00 9.22 21.41
C GLY A 56 1.36 10.33 20.43
N PHE A 57 0.79 10.29 19.22
CA PHE A 57 0.77 11.42 18.30
C PHE A 57 -0.23 12.46 18.78
N VAL A 58 -0.05 13.71 18.39
CA VAL A 58 -1.00 14.76 18.70
C VAL A 58 -1.43 15.49 17.45
N ASN A 59 -2.72 15.35 17.15
CA ASN A 59 -3.35 15.91 15.96
C ASN A 59 -2.54 15.55 14.70
N PRO A 60 -2.27 14.25 14.45
CA PRO A 60 -1.58 13.82 13.24
C PRO A 60 -2.39 14.20 12.01
N LEU A 61 -1.72 14.70 10.98
CA LEU A 61 -2.30 15.14 9.71
C LEU A 61 -1.75 14.39 8.50
N GLY A 62 -0.62 13.69 8.62
CA GLY A 62 0.01 13.02 7.47
C GLY A 62 0.91 11.88 7.89
N VAL A 63 1.08 10.90 7.00
CA VAL A 63 2.04 9.81 7.15
C VAL A 63 2.77 9.62 5.82
N VAL A 64 4.09 9.71 5.83
CA VAL A 64 4.92 9.53 4.63
C VAL A 64 6.13 8.66 4.91
N ASN A 65 6.72 8.09 3.87
CA ASN A 65 8.03 7.45 3.92
C ASN A 65 9.09 8.32 3.22
N ALA A 66 10.36 8.06 3.50
CA ALA A 66 11.48 8.84 2.94
C ALA A 66 12.13 8.23 1.69
N GLY A 67 11.68 7.05 1.24
CA GLY A 67 12.27 6.34 0.09
C GLY A 67 13.78 6.08 0.24
N ASP A 68 14.27 5.92 1.47
CA ASP A 68 15.70 5.88 1.79
C ASP A 68 16.19 4.49 2.21
N GLY A 69 15.31 3.49 2.12
CA GLY A 69 15.57 2.08 2.41
C GLY A 69 15.56 1.76 3.90
N THR A 70 15.17 2.72 4.75
CA THR A 70 15.13 2.53 6.22
C THR A 70 13.78 2.03 6.72
N SER A 71 12.75 2.03 5.85
CA SER A 71 11.37 1.66 6.18
C SER A 71 10.75 2.46 7.33
N ARG A 72 11.29 3.65 7.63
CA ARG A 72 10.73 4.58 8.60
C ARG A 72 9.46 5.24 8.05
N LEU A 73 8.49 5.44 8.93
CA LEU A 73 7.34 6.30 8.68
C LEU A 73 7.52 7.62 9.44
N PHE A 74 7.12 8.71 8.80
CA PHE A 74 7.17 10.05 9.34
C PHE A 74 5.74 10.57 9.47
N VAL A 75 5.31 10.76 10.71
CA VAL A 75 3.96 11.24 11.06
C VAL A 75 4.03 12.73 11.28
N VAL A 76 3.29 13.48 10.47
CA VAL A 76 3.19 14.94 10.53
C VAL A 76 2.13 15.32 11.56
N GLU A 77 2.49 16.14 12.54
CA GLU A 77 1.58 16.64 13.57
C GLU A 77 1.26 18.12 13.31
N LYS A 78 -0.02 18.50 13.38
CA LYS A 78 -0.52 19.86 13.14
C LYS A 78 0.29 20.94 13.87
N ARG A 79 0.72 20.63 15.09
CA ARG A 79 1.50 21.50 16.00
C ARG A 79 2.91 21.87 15.50
N GLY A 80 3.35 21.43 14.33
CA GLY A 80 4.66 21.77 13.78
C GLY A 80 5.74 20.72 13.98
N THR A 81 5.40 19.47 14.36
CA THR A 81 6.38 18.42 14.61
C THR A 81 6.21 17.24 13.64
N VAL A 82 7.33 16.57 13.33
CA VAL A 82 7.33 15.31 12.59
C VAL A 82 7.90 14.22 13.49
N ARG A 83 7.11 13.18 13.74
CA ARG A 83 7.47 12.03 14.60
C ARG A 83 7.87 10.84 13.73
N VAL A 84 8.71 9.96 14.25
CA VAL A 84 9.22 8.79 13.50
C VAL A 84 8.67 7.51 14.10
N VAL A 85 8.17 6.63 13.25
CA VAL A 85 7.90 5.23 13.59
C VAL A 85 8.93 4.36 12.87
N SER A 86 9.58 3.48 13.62
CA SER A 86 10.55 2.50 13.12
C SER A 86 10.31 1.17 13.82
N GLY A 87 10.35 0.07 13.07
CA GLY A 87 10.07 -1.26 13.63
C GLY A 87 8.67 -1.39 14.27
N ASN A 88 7.68 -0.68 13.73
CA ASN A 88 6.32 -0.55 14.28
C ASN A 88 6.26 0.09 15.69
N GLN A 89 7.24 0.91 16.06
CA GLN A 89 7.26 1.62 17.33
C GLN A 89 7.57 3.10 17.12
N LEU A 90 6.84 3.96 17.83
CA LEU A 90 7.10 5.38 17.92
C LEU A 90 8.44 5.62 18.61
N GLN A 91 9.30 6.38 17.94
CA GLN A 91 10.61 6.74 18.47
C GLN A 91 10.50 7.98 19.38
N SER A 92 11.44 8.09 20.33
CA SER A 92 11.54 9.26 21.21
C SER A 92 11.98 10.50 20.44
N GLY A 93 11.39 11.66 20.76
CA GLY A 93 11.72 12.94 20.12
C GLY A 93 11.04 13.14 18.77
N SER A 94 11.46 14.19 18.08
CA SER A 94 10.93 14.59 16.76
C SER A 94 12.05 14.60 15.73
N PHE A 95 11.75 14.14 14.51
CA PHE A 95 12.62 14.29 13.35
C PHE A 95 12.71 15.76 12.90
N LEU A 96 11.61 16.50 13.01
CA LEU A 96 11.54 17.93 12.76
C LEU A 96 10.69 18.59 13.84
N ASP A 97 11.11 19.77 14.28
CA ASP A 97 10.33 20.68 15.11
C ASP A 97 10.38 22.10 14.53
N LEU A 98 9.27 22.51 13.93
CA LEU A 98 9.11 23.77 13.20
C LEU A 98 8.51 24.88 14.10
N ARG A 99 8.21 24.60 15.37
CA ARG A 99 7.55 25.58 16.27
C ARG A 99 8.39 26.84 16.52
N GLY A 100 9.71 26.74 16.34
CA GLY A 100 10.66 27.85 16.46
C GLY A 100 11.12 28.43 15.12
N VAL A 101 10.42 28.18 14.01
CA VAL A 101 10.79 28.72 12.69
C VAL A 101 10.68 30.25 12.67
N ALA A 102 11.57 30.89 11.91
CA ALA A 102 11.48 32.33 11.67
C ALA A 102 10.14 32.68 11.01
N GLY A 103 9.53 33.79 11.41
CA GLY A 103 8.16 34.16 10.99
C GLY A 103 7.05 33.41 11.74
N GLY A 104 7.38 32.42 12.58
CA GLY A 104 6.41 31.70 13.42
C GLY A 104 5.55 30.69 12.66
N LEU A 105 4.72 29.97 13.41
CA LEU A 105 3.75 28.98 12.92
C LEU A 105 2.45 29.13 13.70
N THR A 106 1.31 29.08 13.00
CA THR A 106 -0.04 29.14 13.60
C THR A 106 -0.75 27.78 13.48
N THR A 107 -1.74 27.52 14.35
CA THR A 107 -2.41 26.19 14.45
C THR A 107 -3.92 26.28 14.66
N ASP A 108 -4.49 27.49 14.63
CA ASP A 108 -5.92 27.72 14.72
C ASP A 108 -6.64 27.35 13.42
N GLY A 109 -7.89 26.89 13.50
CA GLY A 109 -8.63 26.41 12.32
C GLY A 109 -7.95 25.21 11.66
N GLU A 110 -7.72 25.27 10.36
CA GLU A 110 -6.98 24.27 9.57
C GLU A 110 -5.48 24.53 9.52
N ARG A 111 -4.99 25.63 10.11
CA ARG A 111 -3.57 26.02 10.07
C ARG A 111 -2.66 25.04 10.83
N GLY A 112 -1.37 25.01 10.48
CA GLY A 112 -0.38 24.14 11.12
C GLY A 112 0.74 23.74 10.19
N LEU A 113 1.48 22.68 10.57
CA LEU A 113 2.28 21.91 9.61
C LEU A 113 1.37 20.89 8.92
N LEU A 114 1.13 21.10 7.63
CA LEU A 114 0.07 20.43 6.88
C LEU A 114 0.60 19.33 5.96
N GLY A 115 1.83 19.49 5.45
CA GLY A 115 2.42 18.60 4.46
C GLY A 115 3.91 18.40 4.63
N LEU A 116 4.37 17.23 4.21
CA LEU A 116 5.78 16.81 4.20
C LEU A 116 6.04 15.98 2.94
N ALA A 117 7.05 16.33 2.17
CA ALA A 117 7.54 15.51 1.05
C ALA A 117 9.06 15.36 1.13
N PHE A 118 9.55 14.13 0.99
CA PHE A 118 10.99 13.89 0.82
C PHE A 118 11.36 14.05 -0.66
N HIS A 119 12.53 14.62 -0.93
CA HIS A 119 13.08 14.60 -2.28
C HIS A 119 13.25 13.13 -2.74
N PRO A 120 13.02 12.78 -4.02
CA PRO A 120 13.20 11.39 -4.50
C PRO A 120 14.59 10.83 -4.19
N ASP A 121 15.63 11.67 -4.29
CA ASP A 121 17.01 11.36 -3.89
C ASP A 121 17.37 11.70 -2.42
N PHE A 122 16.41 11.73 -1.49
CA PHE A 122 16.65 12.09 -0.08
C PHE A 122 17.78 11.29 0.57
N ALA A 123 17.95 10.02 0.19
CA ALA A 123 19.04 9.18 0.67
C ALA A 123 20.44 9.76 0.41
N SER A 124 20.60 10.54 -0.66
CA SER A 124 21.87 11.15 -1.04
C SER A 124 21.94 12.63 -0.66
N ASN A 125 20.89 13.40 -0.94
CA ASN A 125 20.91 14.86 -0.82
C ASN A 125 20.34 15.40 0.51
N ARG A 126 19.60 14.54 1.25
CA ARG A 126 18.96 14.85 2.53
C ARG A 126 17.93 15.98 2.48
N LYS A 127 17.39 16.29 1.30
CA LYS A 127 16.41 17.37 1.11
C LYS A 127 14.98 16.87 1.32
N LEU A 128 14.20 17.67 2.03
CA LEU A 128 12.78 17.48 2.23
C LEU A 128 12.08 18.83 2.12
N PHE A 129 10.77 18.81 2.01
CA PHE A 129 9.92 19.98 1.80
C PHE A 129 8.75 19.94 2.76
N VAL A 130 8.42 21.11 3.30
CA VAL A 130 7.31 21.27 4.25
C VAL A 130 6.30 22.29 3.71
N TYR A 131 5.03 22.05 4.02
CA TYR A 131 3.93 22.99 3.82
C TYR A 131 3.39 23.35 5.18
N TYR A 132 3.43 24.62 5.55
CA TYR A 132 2.88 25.09 6.81
C TYR A 132 2.27 26.48 6.69
N THR A 133 1.52 26.88 7.71
CA THR A 133 1.00 28.24 7.85
C THR A 133 1.86 29.04 8.81
N ASN A 134 2.38 30.18 8.36
CA ASN A 134 3.29 31.00 9.16
C ASN A 134 2.57 31.78 10.28
N GLY A 135 3.31 32.60 11.03
CA GLY A 135 2.78 33.46 12.09
C GLY A 135 1.75 34.49 11.62
N GLY A 136 1.82 34.92 10.36
CA GLY A 136 0.87 35.84 9.72
C GLY A 136 -0.37 35.17 9.13
N GLY A 137 -0.35 33.84 8.97
CA GLY A 137 -1.44 33.06 8.36
C GLY A 137 -1.23 32.72 6.89
N ASP A 138 -0.09 33.10 6.28
CA ASP A 138 0.20 32.75 4.89
C ASP A 138 0.67 31.30 4.75
N LEU A 139 0.41 30.72 3.58
CA LEU A 139 0.88 29.38 3.22
C LEU A 139 2.34 29.47 2.83
N VAL A 140 3.19 28.62 3.42
CA VAL A 140 4.62 28.59 3.15
C VAL A 140 5.03 27.18 2.71
N ILE A 141 5.68 27.12 1.55
CA ILE A 141 6.38 25.94 1.07
C ILE A 141 7.87 26.22 1.22
N ALA A 142 8.55 25.37 1.98
CA ALA A 142 9.97 25.51 2.26
C ALA A 142 10.72 24.21 2.02
N GLN A 143 11.95 24.35 1.52
CA GLN A 143 12.95 23.31 1.51
C GLN A 143 13.67 23.26 2.86
N MET A 144 13.98 22.06 3.33
CA MET A 144 14.79 21.82 4.54
C MET A 144 15.86 20.78 4.23
N GLN A 145 16.85 20.65 5.12
CA GLN A 145 17.89 19.63 4.98
C GLN A 145 18.11 18.86 6.29
N ALA A 146 18.04 17.54 6.21
CA ALA A 146 18.38 16.67 7.33
C ALA A 146 19.91 16.65 7.59
N ASN A 147 20.26 16.39 8.84
CA ASN A 147 21.63 16.13 9.26
C ASN A 147 22.22 14.89 8.55
N PRO A 148 23.56 14.71 8.52
CA PRO A 148 24.19 13.64 7.74
C PRO A 148 23.69 12.22 8.00
N ASP A 149 23.29 11.89 9.24
CA ASP A 149 22.75 10.57 9.61
C ASP A 149 21.23 10.41 9.31
N ARG A 150 20.56 11.49 8.86
CA ARG A 150 19.13 11.56 8.55
C ARG A 150 18.24 11.25 9.74
N THR A 151 18.66 11.57 10.96
CA THR A 151 17.88 11.39 12.20
C THR A 151 17.16 12.66 12.67
N LEU A 152 17.59 13.84 12.20
CA LEU A 152 17.03 15.13 12.59
C LEU A 152 17.11 16.15 11.44
N VAL A 153 16.16 17.08 11.39
CA VAL A 153 16.18 18.25 10.52
C VAL A 153 16.36 19.51 11.38
N PRO A 154 17.52 20.17 11.31
CA PRO A 154 17.71 21.45 12.00
C PRO A 154 16.78 22.52 11.43
N VAL A 155 16.03 23.21 12.29
CA VAL A 155 15.13 24.30 11.87
C VAL A 155 15.88 25.42 11.13
N ALA A 156 17.17 25.63 11.44
CA ALA A 156 18.02 26.59 10.76
C ALA A 156 18.34 26.24 9.29
N SER A 157 17.99 25.02 8.83
CA SER A 157 18.10 24.63 7.42
C SER A 157 16.93 25.10 6.55
N HIS A 158 15.96 25.77 7.16
CA HIS A 158 14.77 26.29 6.49
C HIS A 158 15.13 27.28 5.38
N ASP A 159 14.64 26.98 4.17
CA ASP A 159 14.85 27.74 2.95
C ASP A 159 13.50 27.90 2.25
N GLU A 160 12.95 29.11 2.30
CA GLU A 160 11.63 29.42 1.77
C GLU A 160 11.63 29.35 0.24
N LEU A 161 10.67 28.63 -0.34
CA LEU A 161 10.51 28.53 -1.78
C LEU A 161 9.36 29.40 -2.27
N LEU A 162 8.20 29.28 -1.64
CA LEU A 162 6.97 29.94 -2.08
C LEU A 162 6.15 30.35 -0.86
N VAL A 163 5.68 31.59 -0.88
CA VAL A 163 4.69 32.13 0.07
C VAL A 163 3.47 32.55 -0.70
N ILE A 164 2.30 32.14 -0.22
CA ILE A 164 1.00 32.46 -0.80
C ILE A 164 0.18 33.14 0.28
N GLU A 165 -0.24 34.37 -0.02
CA GLU A 165 -1.10 35.17 0.85
C GLU A 165 -2.38 34.40 1.20
N HIS A 166 -2.60 34.20 2.51
CA HIS A 166 -3.78 33.50 3.05
C HIS A 166 -4.16 34.04 4.43
N SER A 167 -3.66 35.22 4.79
CA SER A 167 -3.81 35.78 6.14
C SER A 167 -5.27 36.04 6.56
N ASP A 168 -6.16 36.28 5.59
CA ASP A 168 -7.57 36.65 5.82
C ASP A 168 -8.42 35.52 6.41
N GLU A 169 -8.08 34.25 6.12
CA GLU A 169 -8.89 33.10 6.51
C GLU A 169 -8.08 32.01 7.20
N ARG A 170 -8.78 31.16 7.97
CA ARG A 170 -8.16 30.11 8.80
C ARG A 170 -8.45 28.69 8.32
N ASN A 171 -9.14 28.58 7.19
CA ASN A 171 -9.60 27.34 6.58
C ASN A 171 -9.33 27.36 5.08
N HIS A 172 -9.49 26.20 4.44
CA HIS A 172 -9.15 25.94 3.05
C HIS A 172 -7.69 26.23 2.76
N ASN A 173 -6.83 25.75 3.66
CA ASN A 173 -5.39 25.84 3.52
C ASN A 173 -4.84 24.77 2.57
N GLY A 174 -5.61 23.75 2.18
CA GLY A 174 -5.11 22.57 1.47
C GLY A 174 -4.01 21.87 2.27
N GLY A 175 -2.83 21.73 1.67
CA GLY A 175 -1.62 21.39 2.42
C GLY A 175 -0.95 20.08 2.04
N GLN A 176 -1.43 19.38 1.02
CA GLN A 176 -0.72 18.21 0.51
C GLN A 176 0.53 18.65 -0.28
N LEU A 177 1.63 17.91 -0.08
CA LEU A 177 2.87 17.99 -0.86
C LEU A 177 3.30 16.61 -1.30
N LEU A 178 3.67 16.46 -2.56
CA LEU A 178 4.32 15.23 -3.03
C LEU A 178 5.11 15.43 -4.32
N PHE A 179 6.12 14.58 -4.53
CA PHE A 179 6.80 14.50 -5.81
C PHE A 179 6.04 13.61 -6.80
N GLY A 180 5.86 14.11 -8.01
CA GLY A 180 5.32 13.34 -9.12
C GLY A 180 6.32 12.35 -9.70
N PRO A 181 5.83 11.39 -10.50
CA PRO A 181 6.69 10.47 -11.26
C PRO A 181 7.56 11.20 -12.29
N ASP A 182 7.21 12.44 -12.64
CA ASP A 182 7.98 13.36 -13.47
C ASP A 182 9.11 14.07 -12.73
N GLY A 183 9.25 13.87 -11.42
CA GLY A 183 10.30 14.45 -10.58
C GLY A 183 10.03 15.87 -10.11
N TYR A 184 8.84 16.42 -10.35
CA TYR A 184 8.46 17.75 -9.89
C TYR A 184 7.68 17.72 -8.57
N LEU A 185 7.73 18.82 -7.81
CA LEU A 185 6.97 18.98 -6.57
C LEU A 185 5.58 19.52 -6.90
N TYR A 186 4.55 18.78 -6.49
CA TYR A 186 3.16 19.18 -6.59
C TYR A 186 2.66 19.72 -5.25
N ILE A 187 1.94 20.83 -5.29
CA ILE A 187 1.47 21.59 -4.13
C ILE A 187 -0.04 21.80 -4.29
N PHE A 188 -0.82 21.46 -3.27
CA PHE A 188 -2.29 21.53 -3.31
C PHE A 188 -2.77 22.62 -2.36
N THR A 189 -3.38 23.66 -2.92
CA THR A 189 -3.84 24.85 -2.20
C THR A 189 -5.37 24.94 -2.28
N GLY A 190 -6.01 25.24 -1.15
CA GLY A 190 -7.44 25.57 -1.14
C GLY A 190 -7.69 26.98 -1.68
N ASP A 191 -8.95 27.28 -1.93
CA ASP A 191 -9.47 28.50 -2.55
C ASP A 191 -9.27 29.77 -1.72
N GLY A 192 -8.82 29.66 -0.47
CA GLY A 192 -8.65 30.82 0.39
C GLY A 192 -9.70 30.96 1.48
N GLY A 193 -10.68 30.07 1.58
CA GLY A 193 -11.62 30.02 2.70
C GLY A 193 -12.97 30.66 2.42
N GLY A 194 -13.81 30.73 3.46
CA GLY A 194 -15.17 31.25 3.34
C GLY A 194 -16.15 30.32 2.59
N SER A 195 -17.35 30.85 2.32
CA SER A 195 -18.42 30.13 1.63
C SER A 195 -18.53 30.61 0.19
N GLY A 196 -18.48 29.68 -0.78
CA GLY A 196 -18.65 30.01 -2.19
C GLY A 196 -17.50 30.82 -2.80
N ASP A 197 -16.25 30.54 -2.41
CA ASP A 197 -15.04 31.22 -2.91
C ASP A 197 -15.15 32.76 -2.99
N PRO A 198 -15.30 33.48 -1.85
CA PRO A 198 -15.48 34.93 -1.86
C PRO A 198 -14.33 35.71 -2.50
N GLY A 199 -13.15 35.10 -2.56
CA GLY A 199 -11.95 35.64 -3.21
C GLY A 199 -11.87 35.37 -4.71
N GLU A 200 -12.82 34.60 -5.27
CA GLU A 200 -12.88 34.19 -6.68
C GLU A 200 -11.58 33.51 -7.15
N ASN A 201 -10.92 32.81 -6.23
CA ASN A 201 -9.57 32.34 -6.42
C ASN A 201 -9.51 31.11 -7.31
N ALA A 202 -10.45 30.19 -7.18
CA ALA A 202 -10.40 28.87 -7.78
C ALA A 202 -10.34 28.93 -9.31
N GLN A 203 -11.14 29.81 -9.93
CA GLN A 203 -11.10 30.07 -11.38
C GLN A 203 -10.11 31.16 -11.79
N ASN A 204 -9.68 32.03 -10.87
CA ASN A 204 -8.67 33.05 -11.19
C ASN A 204 -7.31 32.42 -11.48
N ILE A 205 -6.92 32.44 -12.76
CA ILE A 205 -5.64 31.87 -13.22
C ILE A 205 -4.42 32.67 -12.76
N ASN A 206 -4.59 33.88 -12.22
CA ASN A 206 -3.49 34.66 -11.64
C ASN A 206 -3.31 34.41 -10.13
N SER A 207 -4.26 33.72 -9.49
CA SER A 207 -4.18 33.31 -8.08
C SER A 207 -3.49 31.96 -7.95
N LEU A 208 -2.76 31.77 -6.84
CA LEU A 208 -2.17 30.48 -6.46
C LEU A 208 -3.08 29.67 -5.52
N LEU A 209 -4.26 30.18 -5.18
CA LEU A 209 -5.27 29.52 -4.34
C LEU A 209 -6.31 28.78 -5.18
N GLY A 210 -6.79 27.65 -4.69
CA GLY A 210 -7.73 26.75 -5.38
C GLY A 210 -7.08 26.03 -6.56
N LYS A 211 -5.82 25.58 -6.37
CA LYS A 211 -4.96 25.06 -7.44
C LYS A 211 -4.28 23.75 -7.06
N THR A 212 -3.95 22.98 -8.09
CA THR A 212 -2.74 22.15 -8.06
C THR A 212 -1.62 22.96 -8.71
N LEU A 213 -0.53 23.20 -7.97
CA LEU A 213 0.67 23.85 -8.48
C LEU A 213 1.75 22.79 -8.72
N ARG A 214 2.68 23.07 -9.64
CA ARG A 214 3.83 22.21 -9.96
C ARG A 214 5.09 23.04 -10.16
N ILE A 215 6.10 22.81 -9.33
CA ILE A 215 7.40 23.50 -9.37
C ILE A 215 8.58 22.51 -9.43
N ALA A 216 9.74 22.99 -9.85
CA ALA A 216 11.00 22.26 -9.84
C ALA A 216 11.97 22.91 -8.82
N PRO A 217 12.03 22.41 -7.57
CA PRO A 217 12.95 22.96 -6.58
C PRO A 217 14.41 22.76 -6.97
N ASN A 218 15.24 23.77 -6.74
CA ASN A 218 16.69 23.66 -6.92
C ASN A 218 17.35 23.23 -5.61
N LEU A 219 18.28 22.27 -5.66
CA LEU A 219 18.96 21.77 -4.46
C LEU A 219 19.76 22.85 -3.70
N SER A 220 20.19 23.90 -4.40
CA SER A 220 20.89 25.07 -3.85
C SER A 220 19.97 26.18 -3.33
N GLY A 221 18.65 26.04 -3.50
CA GLY A 221 17.64 27.01 -3.07
C GLY A 221 16.87 27.66 -4.23
N GLY A 222 15.64 28.08 -3.93
CA GLY A 222 14.66 28.55 -4.92
C GLY A 222 14.10 27.43 -5.81
N TYR A 223 13.35 27.80 -6.84
CA TYR A 223 12.73 26.86 -7.77
C TYR A 223 12.64 27.44 -9.19
N THR A 224 12.31 26.59 -10.14
CA THR A 224 11.91 26.98 -11.50
C THR A 224 10.53 26.39 -11.84
N ASN A 225 9.87 26.94 -12.86
CA ASN A 225 8.60 26.42 -13.34
C ASN A 225 8.84 25.40 -14.48
N PRO A 226 8.33 24.16 -14.39
CA PRO A 226 8.46 23.15 -15.43
C PRO A 226 7.89 23.59 -16.77
N ALA A 227 8.58 23.28 -17.87
CA ALA A 227 8.18 23.69 -19.23
C ALA A 227 6.79 23.21 -19.65
N GLY A 228 6.32 22.09 -19.08
CA GLY A 228 4.99 21.54 -19.36
C GLY A 228 3.85 22.19 -18.57
N ASN A 229 4.09 23.21 -17.75
CA ASN A 229 3.01 23.90 -17.04
C ASN A 229 2.17 24.73 -18.04
N PRO A 230 0.83 24.68 -17.95
CA PRO A 230 -0.08 25.29 -18.93
C PRO A 230 0.05 26.81 -19.08
N TYR A 231 0.47 27.53 -18.02
CA TYR A 231 0.54 29.00 -18.02
C TYR A 231 1.97 29.54 -18.05
N ARG A 232 2.99 28.67 -18.13
CA ARG A 232 4.38 29.11 -18.00
C ARG A 232 4.80 30.06 -19.12
N GLY A 233 5.24 31.26 -18.74
CA GLY A 233 5.71 32.29 -19.68
C GLY A 233 4.59 32.90 -20.52
N ALA A 234 3.34 32.65 -20.17
CA ALA A 234 2.19 33.29 -20.79
C ALA A 234 2.07 34.75 -20.32
N THR A 235 1.34 35.56 -21.09
CA THR A 235 1.05 36.96 -20.69
C THR A 235 0.09 37.04 -19.50
N ALA A 236 -0.75 36.01 -19.31
CA ALA A 236 -1.70 35.90 -18.20
C ALA A 236 -1.65 34.48 -17.61
N GLY A 237 -1.90 34.38 -16.31
CA GLY A 237 -1.82 33.13 -15.57
C GLY A 237 -0.50 32.97 -14.81
N ALA A 238 -0.55 32.35 -13.63
CA ALA A 238 0.64 32.09 -12.84
C ALA A 238 1.38 30.84 -13.34
N ASP A 239 2.69 30.97 -13.57
CA ASP A 239 3.54 29.92 -14.15
C ASP A 239 3.53 28.58 -13.37
N GLN A 240 3.22 28.63 -12.07
CA GLN A 240 3.22 27.48 -11.17
C GLN A 240 2.00 26.58 -11.38
N ILE A 241 0.92 27.10 -11.97
CA ILE A 241 -0.36 26.39 -12.03
C ILE A 241 -0.25 25.16 -12.95
N TRP A 242 -0.76 24.04 -12.43
CA TRP A 242 -0.94 22.79 -13.16
C TRP A 242 -2.41 22.51 -13.45
N SER A 243 -3.28 22.63 -12.45
CA SER A 243 -4.75 22.50 -12.56
C SER A 243 -5.46 23.53 -11.68
N ILE A 244 -6.70 23.90 -12.03
CA ILE A 244 -7.51 24.95 -11.40
C ILE A 244 -8.88 24.45 -10.94
N GLY A 245 -9.63 25.30 -10.26
CA GLY A 245 -11.04 25.04 -9.92
C GLY A 245 -11.24 24.04 -8.79
N LEU A 246 -10.32 24.02 -7.82
CA LEU A 246 -10.41 23.20 -6.61
C LEU A 246 -10.86 24.06 -5.42
N ARG A 247 -11.57 23.45 -4.45
CA ARG A 247 -12.06 24.13 -3.25
C ARG A 247 -11.10 24.02 -2.08
N ASN A 248 -10.94 22.82 -1.54
CA ASN A 248 -10.00 22.50 -0.47
C ASN A 248 -9.41 21.10 -0.69
N PRO A 249 -8.45 20.96 -1.63
CA PRO A 249 -7.85 19.67 -1.97
C PRO A 249 -6.98 19.19 -0.79
N TRP A 250 -7.55 18.36 0.07
CA TRP A 250 -6.96 18.00 1.36
C TRP A 250 -5.82 16.99 1.23
N ARG A 251 -6.05 15.84 0.58
CA ARG A 251 -4.99 14.87 0.25
C ARG A 251 -5.06 14.44 -1.20
N ALA A 252 -3.89 14.13 -1.72
CA ALA A 252 -3.69 13.67 -3.08
C ALA A 252 -2.56 12.65 -3.13
N SER A 253 -2.60 11.75 -4.12
CA SER A 253 -1.55 10.75 -4.33
C SER A 253 -1.41 10.40 -5.81
N PHE A 254 -0.19 10.03 -6.23
CA PHE A 254 -0.01 9.40 -7.54
C PHE A 254 -0.18 7.89 -7.42
N ASP A 255 -0.96 7.30 -8.31
CA ASP A 255 -0.95 5.85 -8.52
C ASP A 255 0.40 5.43 -9.09
N ARG A 256 1.16 4.64 -8.31
CA ARG A 256 2.50 4.18 -8.67
C ARG A 256 2.55 3.30 -9.94
N ALA A 257 1.42 2.75 -10.38
CA ALA A 257 1.39 1.89 -11.57
C ALA A 257 1.32 2.67 -12.89
N ASN A 258 0.67 3.84 -12.91
CA ASN A 258 0.38 4.58 -14.15
C ASN A 258 0.67 6.08 -14.06
N GLY A 259 0.95 6.62 -12.88
CA GLY A 259 1.24 8.04 -12.67
C GLY A 259 0.00 8.94 -12.65
N ASN A 260 -1.21 8.39 -12.60
CA ASN A 260 -2.43 9.18 -12.47
C ASN A 260 -2.45 9.86 -11.09
N LEU A 261 -2.81 11.13 -11.06
CA LEU A 261 -2.99 11.91 -9.85
C LEU A 261 -4.42 11.75 -9.34
N TRP A 262 -4.57 11.37 -8.08
CA TRP A 262 -5.82 11.28 -7.36
C TRP A 262 -5.90 12.43 -6.37
N ILE A 263 -7.01 13.15 -6.35
CA ILE A 263 -7.20 14.34 -5.53
C ILE A 263 -8.53 14.18 -4.79
N ALA A 264 -8.51 14.29 -3.47
CA ALA A 264 -9.72 14.41 -2.68
C ALA A 264 -9.96 15.89 -2.37
N ASP A 265 -11.09 16.41 -2.85
CA ASP A 265 -11.46 17.81 -2.71
C ASP A 265 -12.70 17.94 -1.82
N VAL A 266 -12.57 18.72 -0.74
CA VAL A 266 -13.62 18.87 0.27
C VAL A 266 -14.68 19.85 -0.21
N GLY A 267 -15.94 19.39 -0.21
CA GLY A 267 -17.10 20.14 -0.68
C GLY A 267 -17.51 21.31 0.21
N GLN A 268 -18.43 22.15 -0.29
CA GLN A 268 -18.97 23.28 0.44
C GLN A 268 -19.99 22.87 1.51
N GLY A 269 -20.84 21.89 1.19
CA GLY A 269 -21.87 21.42 2.12
C GLY A 269 -22.83 20.38 1.58
N LYS A 270 -22.71 19.95 0.32
CA LYS A 270 -23.57 18.91 -0.27
C LYS A 270 -22.81 17.71 -0.80
N TYR A 271 -21.65 17.91 -1.43
CA TYR A 271 -20.94 16.83 -2.12
C TYR A 271 -19.43 16.89 -1.88
N GLU A 272 -18.89 15.76 -1.46
CA GLU A 272 -17.46 15.51 -1.41
C GLU A 272 -16.97 14.87 -2.72
N GLU A 273 -15.73 15.14 -3.13
CA GLU A 273 -15.22 14.73 -4.43
C GLU A 273 -13.94 13.88 -4.38
N ILE A 274 -13.89 12.86 -5.23
CA ILE A 274 -12.64 12.23 -5.65
C ILE A 274 -12.43 12.51 -7.14
N ASN A 275 -11.37 13.26 -7.42
CA ASN A 275 -10.90 13.64 -8.74
C ASN A 275 -9.75 12.72 -9.18
N ARG A 276 -9.69 12.40 -10.48
CA ARG A 276 -8.58 11.63 -11.08
C ARG A 276 -8.09 12.31 -12.35
N GLU A 277 -6.83 12.70 -12.33
CA GLU A 277 -6.13 13.27 -13.47
C GLU A 277 -5.18 12.23 -14.08
N PRO A 278 -5.30 11.93 -15.38
CA PRO A 278 -4.34 11.08 -16.06
C PRO A 278 -2.94 11.69 -16.04
N ALA A 279 -1.91 10.85 -15.93
CA ALA A 279 -0.52 11.29 -15.93
C ALA A 279 -0.21 12.28 -17.07
N ASN A 280 0.54 13.34 -16.76
CA ASN A 280 0.99 14.34 -17.73
C ASN A 280 -0.13 15.06 -18.51
N THR A 281 -1.31 15.27 -17.90
CA THR A 281 -2.43 15.99 -18.52
C THR A 281 -2.66 17.37 -17.88
N PRO A 282 -1.92 18.41 -18.30
CA PRO A 282 -2.03 19.75 -17.72
C PRO A 282 -3.39 20.41 -17.95
N GLY A 283 -3.69 21.42 -17.12
CA GLY A 283 -4.68 22.44 -17.42
C GLY A 283 -6.12 22.01 -17.14
N ARG A 284 -6.34 21.05 -16.25
CA ARG A 284 -7.69 20.67 -15.84
C ARG A 284 -8.35 21.77 -15.02
N ASN A 285 -9.65 21.89 -15.19
CA ASN A 285 -10.51 22.76 -14.39
C ASN A 285 -11.58 21.91 -13.71
N TYR A 286 -11.52 21.79 -12.39
CA TYR A 286 -12.45 20.99 -11.60
C TYR A 286 -13.76 21.72 -11.28
N GLY A 287 -13.83 23.00 -11.63
CA GLY A 287 -15.09 23.73 -11.74
C GLY A 287 -15.55 24.42 -10.47
N TRP A 288 -14.88 24.30 -9.34
CA TRP A 288 -15.20 25.15 -8.18
C TRP A 288 -14.91 26.63 -8.53
N ASP A 289 -15.80 27.58 -8.24
CA ASP A 289 -17.06 27.44 -7.49
C ASP A 289 -18.34 27.32 -8.36
N CYS A 290 -18.20 27.22 -9.68
CA CYS A 290 -19.33 26.96 -10.60
C CYS A 290 -20.03 25.61 -10.35
N ARG A 291 -19.32 24.63 -9.79
CA ARG A 291 -19.82 23.30 -9.45
C ARG A 291 -19.36 22.84 -8.08
N GLU A 292 -20.23 22.06 -7.45
CA GLU A 292 -19.92 21.23 -6.29
C GLU A 292 -20.30 19.78 -6.64
N GLY A 293 -19.32 18.90 -6.76
CA GLY A 293 -19.45 17.62 -7.44
C GLY A 293 -19.77 17.80 -8.92
N LYS A 294 -20.68 16.97 -9.42
CA LYS A 294 -21.23 17.05 -10.78
C LYS A 294 -22.36 18.07 -10.90
N HIS A 295 -22.69 18.76 -9.82
CA HIS A 295 -23.86 19.60 -9.69
C HIS A 295 -23.50 21.07 -9.83
N ALA A 296 -24.38 21.86 -10.45
CA ALA A 296 -24.25 23.31 -10.42
C ALA A 296 -24.31 23.78 -8.97
N TYR A 297 -23.34 24.61 -8.56
CA TYR A 297 -23.41 25.27 -7.27
C TYR A 297 -24.47 26.37 -7.32
N SER A 298 -25.27 26.51 -6.28
CA SER A 298 -26.49 27.33 -6.33
C SER A 298 -26.23 28.83 -6.10
N ASP A 299 -25.06 29.18 -5.58
CA ASP A 299 -24.71 30.55 -5.23
C ASP A 299 -23.23 30.83 -5.54
N PRO A 300 -22.78 30.63 -6.80
CA PRO A 300 -21.42 30.94 -7.18
C PRO A 300 -21.19 32.45 -7.05
N SER A 301 -19.98 32.85 -6.69
CA SER A 301 -19.66 34.24 -6.51
C SER A 301 -19.84 35.02 -7.83
N PRO A 302 -20.38 36.26 -7.77
CA PRO A 302 -20.89 36.96 -8.95
C PRO A 302 -19.80 37.45 -9.91
N GLY A 303 -18.51 37.32 -9.56
CA GLY A 303 -17.37 37.73 -10.35
C GLY A 303 -17.01 36.77 -11.48
N ILE A 304 -17.52 35.53 -11.47
CA ILE A 304 -17.20 34.50 -12.48
C ILE A 304 -18.39 34.23 -13.41
N SER A 305 -18.12 34.18 -14.72
CA SER A 305 -19.04 33.60 -15.69
C SER A 305 -18.78 32.10 -15.85
N CYS A 306 -19.63 31.28 -15.24
CA CYS A 306 -19.58 29.82 -15.37
C CYS A 306 -19.94 29.30 -16.78
N SER A 307 -20.50 30.16 -17.64
CA SER A 307 -20.84 29.81 -19.02
C SER A 307 -19.60 29.66 -19.89
N GLY A 308 -19.51 28.55 -20.63
CA GLY A 308 -18.46 28.30 -21.63
C GLY A 308 -17.17 27.68 -21.08
N LEU A 309 -17.09 27.40 -19.78
CA LEU A 309 -15.97 26.69 -19.18
C LEU A 309 -15.99 25.21 -19.57
N THR A 310 -14.81 24.64 -19.84
CA THR A 310 -14.63 23.19 -19.99
C THR A 310 -14.27 22.62 -18.62
N LEU A 311 -15.23 21.94 -18.00
CA LEU A 311 -15.10 21.41 -16.64
C LEU A 311 -14.75 19.91 -16.65
N THR A 312 -14.03 19.49 -15.62
CA THR A 312 -13.67 18.08 -15.38
C THR A 312 -14.54 17.54 -14.26
N ASP A 313 -15.30 16.48 -14.55
CA ASP A 313 -16.10 15.81 -13.52
C ASP A 313 -15.21 15.00 -12.56
N PRO A 314 -15.59 14.92 -11.26
CA PRO A 314 -15.02 13.95 -10.35
C PRO A 314 -15.39 12.52 -10.79
N ILE A 315 -14.49 11.58 -10.53
CA ILE A 315 -14.74 10.16 -10.83
C ILE A 315 -15.67 9.50 -9.82
N ALA A 316 -15.76 10.06 -8.60
CA ALA A 316 -16.71 9.67 -7.58
C ALA A 316 -17.08 10.90 -6.73
N GLU A 317 -18.31 10.91 -6.22
CA GLU A 317 -18.82 11.91 -5.30
C GLU A 317 -19.77 11.25 -4.30
N TYR A 318 -19.92 11.84 -3.12
CA TYR A 318 -20.91 11.41 -2.13
C TYR A 318 -21.41 12.58 -1.30
N GLY A 319 -22.65 12.48 -0.82
CA GLY A 319 -23.26 13.53 -0.02
C GLY A 319 -23.23 13.25 1.48
N HIS A 320 -23.63 14.25 2.28
CA HIS A 320 -23.50 14.26 3.74
C HIS A 320 -24.57 13.48 4.52
N GLY A 321 -25.28 12.56 3.87
CA GLY A 321 -26.46 11.89 4.43
C GLY A 321 -26.17 10.89 5.55
N ASN A 322 -24.93 10.42 5.70
CA ASN A 322 -24.56 9.38 6.68
C ASN A 322 -23.60 9.89 7.78
N GLY A 323 -23.62 11.19 8.06
CA GLY A 323 -22.67 11.84 8.97
C GLY A 323 -21.32 12.18 8.32
N ASP A 324 -21.23 11.96 7.01
CA ASP A 324 -20.13 12.37 6.13
C ASP A 324 -20.07 13.90 6.03
N CYS A 325 -18.88 14.49 5.95
CA CYS A 325 -18.74 15.95 5.91
C CYS A 325 -17.46 16.46 5.24
N SER A 326 -16.43 15.61 5.07
CA SER A 326 -15.10 16.05 4.66
C SER A 326 -14.29 14.85 4.21
N VAL A 327 -14.12 14.73 2.90
CA VAL A 327 -13.31 13.68 2.31
C VAL A 327 -11.84 13.83 2.67
N THR A 328 -11.26 12.74 3.15
CA THR A 328 -9.85 12.71 3.52
C THR A 328 -8.95 12.40 2.32
N GLY A 329 -9.44 11.59 1.38
CA GLY A 329 -8.63 11.01 0.30
C GLY A 329 -7.81 9.79 0.74
N GLY A 330 -6.88 9.35 -0.10
CA GLY A 330 -6.03 8.20 0.19
C GLY A 330 -5.16 7.76 -0.98
N TYR A 331 -5.03 6.44 -1.20
CA TYR A 331 -4.04 5.86 -2.11
C TYR A 331 -4.62 4.68 -2.89
N VAL A 332 -4.18 4.52 -4.14
CA VAL A 332 -4.34 3.25 -4.85
C VAL A 332 -3.39 2.24 -4.23
N TYR A 333 -3.93 1.16 -3.64
CA TYR A 333 -3.11 0.16 -2.99
C TYR A 333 -2.30 -0.62 -4.04
N ARG A 334 -0.97 -0.60 -3.87
CA ARG A 334 0.02 -1.30 -4.70
C ARG A 334 0.98 -2.16 -3.86
N GLY A 335 0.59 -2.43 -2.62
CA GLY A 335 1.32 -3.28 -1.68
C GLY A 335 1.30 -4.75 -2.08
N PRO A 336 2.33 -5.53 -1.69
CA PRO A 336 2.45 -6.93 -2.10
C PRO A 336 1.64 -7.90 -1.21
N VAL A 337 1.08 -7.44 -0.09
CA VAL A 337 0.49 -8.33 0.91
C VAL A 337 -0.98 -8.64 0.63
N PHE A 338 -1.82 -7.62 0.41
CA PHE A 338 -3.26 -7.76 0.30
C PHE A 338 -3.69 -7.72 -1.17
N ARG A 339 -3.57 -8.86 -1.87
CA ARG A 339 -3.82 -8.99 -3.31
C ARG A 339 -5.19 -8.45 -3.74
N GLU A 340 -6.21 -8.62 -2.90
CA GLU A 340 -7.58 -8.18 -3.18
C GLU A 340 -7.74 -6.66 -3.16
N LEU A 341 -6.85 -5.91 -2.48
CA LEU A 341 -6.84 -4.45 -2.53
C LEU A 341 -6.06 -3.90 -3.72
N VAL A 342 -5.25 -4.71 -4.42
CA VAL A 342 -4.37 -4.21 -5.48
C VAL A 342 -5.19 -3.57 -6.60
N GLY A 343 -4.92 -2.29 -6.87
CA GLY A 343 -5.68 -1.53 -7.87
C GLY A 343 -6.94 -0.87 -7.35
N HIS A 344 -7.21 -0.92 -6.05
CA HIS A 344 -8.29 -0.16 -5.42
C HIS A 344 -7.76 1.09 -4.73
N TYR A 345 -8.42 2.23 -4.96
CA TYR A 345 -8.18 3.49 -4.24
C TYR A 345 -8.89 3.44 -2.89
N VAL A 346 -8.14 3.30 -1.81
CA VAL A 346 -8.65 3.29 -0.43
C VAL A 346 -8.70 4.72 0.09
N PHE A 347 -9.85 5.15 0.61
CA PHE A 347 -10.05 6.50 1.14
C PHE A 347 -11.09 6.51 2.26
N GLY A 348 -11.23 7.65 2.94
CA GLY A 348 -12.22 7.82 4.01
C GLY A 348 -12.74 9.24 4.15
N ASP A 349 -13.57 9.43 5.16
CA ASP A 349 -14.16 10.70 5.58
C ASP A 349 -13.78 11.03 7.03
N PHE A 350 -13.48 12.30 7.29
CA PHE A 350 -13.00 12.79 8.58
C PHE A 350 -14.07 12.76 9.68
N CYS A 351 -15.33 13.07 9.35
CA CYS A 351 -16.42 13.16 10.32
C CYS A 351 -17.00 11.79 10.67
N SER A 352 -17.30 10.98 9.66
CA SER A 352 -17.97 9.69 9.86
C SER A 352 -16.99 8.56 10.18
N GLY A 353 -15.69 8.75 9.90
CA GLY A 353 -14.69 7.71 10.03
C GLY A 353 -14.91 6.53 9.08
N ARG A 354 -15.74 6.71 8.05
CA ARG A 354 -16.06 5.68 7.06
C ARG A 354 -14.91 5.44 6.10
N ILE A 355 -14.76 4.19 5.67
CA ILE A 355 -13.74 3.77 4.71
C ILE A 355 -14.40 3.11 3.50
N TRP A 356 -13.95 3.50 2.32
CA TRP A 356 -14.39 2.98 1.03
C TRP A 356 -13.23 2.60 0.13
N THR A 357 -13.55 1.90 -0.94
CA THR A 357 -12.67 1.71 -2.09
C THR A 357 -13.34 2.08 -3.41
N LEU A 358 -12.54 2.57 -4.36
CA LEU A 358 -12.89 2.68 -5.79
C LEU A 358 -12.00 1.73 -6.60
N ASP A 359 -12.53 1.11 -7.66
CA ASP A 359 -11.69 0.45 -8.67
C ASP A 359 -10.91 1.53 -9.44
N ALA A 360 -9.57 1.53 -9.32
CA ALA A 360 -8.72 2.54 -9.94
C ALA A 360 -8.66 2.44 -11.47
N GLY A 361 -9.02 1.29 -12.05
CA GLY A 361 -9.07 1.06 -13.50
C GLY A 361 -10.38 1.51 -14.14
N ALA A 362 -11.47 1.64 -13.37
CA ALA A 362 -12.76 2.01 -13.90
C ALA A 362 -12.83 3.49 -14.31
N ALA A 363 -13.52 3.80 -15.40
CA ALA A 363 -13.79 5.18 -15.82
C ALA A 363 -14.81 5.87 -14.88
N SER A 364 -15.78 5.10 -14.38
CA SER A 364 -16.80 5.54 -13.43
C SER A 364 -16.95 4.47 -12.34
N PRO A 365 -16.05 4.43 -11.35
CA PRO A 365 -16.06 3.42 -10.31
C PRO A 365 -17.27 3.57 -9.38
N GLY A 366 -17.86 2.43 -8.98
CA GLY A 366 -18.78 2.40 -7.84
C GLY A 366 -18.00 2.50 -6.52
N MET A 367 -18.52 3.28 -5.57
CA MET A 367 -18.02 3.31 -4.20
C MET A 367 -18.39 2.03 -3.46
N LEU A 368 -17.38 1.24 -3.09
CA LEU A 368 -17.57 0.08 -2.24
C LEU A 368 -17.28 0.47 -0.78
N PHE A 369 -18.32 0.41 0.06
CA PHE A 369 -18.20 0.63 1.49
C PHE A 369 -17.59 -0.57 2.22
N HIS A 370 -16.66 -0.31 3.15
CA HIS A 370 -16.05 -1.37 3.97
C HIS A 370 -16.49 -1.31 5.42
N ARG A 371 -16.36 -0.16 6.10
CA ARG A 371 -16.81 0.00 7.49
C ARG A 371 -16.91 1.45 7.94
N ASP A 372 -17.64 1.63 9.03
CA ASP A 372 -17.52 2.77 9.94
C ASP A 372 -16.39 2.51 10.96
N THR A 373 -15.69 3.56 11.35
CA THR A 373 -14.71 3.56 12.44
C THR A 373 -15.03 4.69 13.42
N SER A 374 -14.46 4.65 14.62
CA SER A 374 -14.50 5.78 15.54
C SER A 374 -13.40 6.80 15.28
N ALA A 375 -12.59 6.61 14.24
CA ALA A 375 -11.41 7.44 13.98
C ALA A 375 -11.79 8.72 13.25
N MET A 376 -11.18 9.85 13.64
CA MET A 376 -11.23 11.08 12.86
C MET A 376 -10.10 11.04 11.82
N ILE A 377 -10.41 10.50 10.64
CA ILE A 377 -9.41 10.14 9.64
C ILE A 377 -8.88 11.40 8.95
N THR A 378 -7.62 11.77 9.18
CA THR A 378 -7.00 12.97 8.56
C THR A 378 -6.03 12.66 7.42
N ALA A 379 -5.48 11.45 7.39
CA ALA A 379 -4.68 11.02 6.25
C ALA A 379 -4.54 9.50 6.21
N PHE A 380 -4.35 9.03 4.98
CA PHE A 380 -3.66 7.78 4.72
C PHE A 380 -2.20 8.08 4.35
N GLY A 381 -1.36 7.06 4.40
CA GLY A 381 0.03 7.12 3.97
C GLY A 381 0.53 5.76 3.50
N GLU A 382 1.64 5.78 2.79
CA GLU A 382 2.24 4.58 2.19
C GLU A 382 3.64 4.36 2.81
N ALA A 383 3.96 3.13 3.22
CA ALA A 383 5.32 2.72 3.55
C ALA A 383 6.16 2.49 2.28
N GLU A 384 7.48 2.34 2.40
CA GLU A 384 8.36 2.08 1.24
C GLU A 384 7.97 0.82 0.46
N ASN A 385 7.39 -0.17 1.14
CA ASN A 385 6.91 -1.41 0.55
C ASN A 385 5.46 -1.33 0.03
N ARG A 386 4.87 -0.13 0.00
CA ARG A 386 3.53 0.14 -0.51
C ARG A 386 2.36 -0.35 0.34
N GLU A 387 2.65 -0.75 1.58
CA GLU A 387 1.62 -1.02 2.58
C GLU A 387 1.02 0.30 3.08
N LEU A 388 -0.30 0.29 3.34
CA LEU A 388 -1.02 1.50 3.74
C LEU A 388 -1.15 1.66 5.25
N TYR A 389 -1.11 2.91 5.66
CA TYR A 389 -1.27 3.37 7.02
C TYR A 389 -2.32 4.49 7.06
N MET A 390 -2.87 4.74 8.23
CA MET A 390 -3.91 5.74 8.47
C MET A 390 -3.70 6.36 9.84
N VAL A 391 -3.98 7.66 9.99
CA VAL A 391 -3.92 8.36 11.27
C VAL A 391 -5.28 8.81 11.77
N ASP A 392 -5.48 8.68 13.07
CA ASP A 392 -6.62 9.22 13.81
C ASP A 392 -6.20 10.52 14.51
N TYR A 393 -6.84 11.62 14.12
CA TYR A 393 -6.56 12.96 14.62
C TYR A 393 -6.81 13.11 16.13
N ALA A 394 -7.92 12.55 16.62
CA ALA A 394 -8.38 12.77 17.99
C ALA A 394 -7.72 11.81 18.96
N ALA A 395 -7.64 10.53 18.59
CA ALA A 395 -7.01 9.52 19.43
C ALA A 395 -5.47 9.59 19.37
N GLY A 396 -4.89 10.22 18.34
CA GLY A 396 -3.45 10.29 18.19
C GLY A 396 -2.82 8.93 17.89
N VAL A 397 -3.47 8.14 17.04
CA VAL A 397 -3.10 6.75 16.76
C VAL A 397 -2.69 6.58 15.29
N LEU A 398 -1.63 5.81 15.06
CA LEU A 398 -1.26 5.30 13.74
C LEU A 398 -1.78 3.86 13.59
N TYR A 399 -2.56 3.62 12.54
CA TYR A 399 -3.04 2.31 12.16
C TYR A 399 -2.34 1.83 10.88
N ARG A 400 -2.12 0.52 10.79
CA ARG A 400 -1.88 -0.17 9.52
C ARG A 400 -3.23 -0.57 8.94
N VAL A 401 -3.45 -0.26 7.67
CA VAL A 401 -4.64 -0.67 6.91
C VAL A 401 -4.36 -2.05 6.33
N VAL A 402 -5.22 -3.01 6.65
CA VAL A 402 -5.04 -4.42 6.25
C VAL A 402 -6.33 -4.96 5.66
N ALA A 403 -6.24 -5.92 4.75
CA ALA A 403 -7.41 -6.65 4.25
C ALA A 403 -7.16 -8.17 4.29
N PRO A 404 -7.06 -8.76 5.49
CA PRO A 404 -6.79 -10.19 5.60
C PRO A 404 -8.04 -10.99 5.21
N GLN A 405 -7.81 -12.11 4.50
CA GLN A 405 -8.86 -13.09 4.19
C GLN A 405 -9.51 -13.69 5.45
N PHE A 406 -8.74 -13.76 6.55
CA PHE A 406 -9.20 -14.31 7.82
C PHE A 406 -9.46 -13.20 8.84
N SER A 407 -10.56 -13.29 9.59
CA SER A 407 -11.03 -12.24 10.50
C SER A 407 -10.26 -12.15 11.81
N ASP A 408 -9.60 -13.22 12.23
CA ASP A 408 -8.96 -13.39 13.54
C ASP A 408 -7.43 -13.25 13.50
N VAL A 409 -6.89 -12.59 12.47
CA VAL A 409 -5.43 -12.50 12.23
C VAL A 409 -4.89 -11.07 12.23
N THR A 410 -5.73 -10.06 12.42
CA THR A 410 -5.33 -8.64 12.36
C THR A 410 -4.21 -8.29 13.33
N ASP A 411 -4.19 -8.91 14.50
CA ASP A 411 -3.19 -8.66 15.55
C ASP A 411 -2.03 -9.67 15.50
N SER A 412 -2.03 -10.59 14.53
CA SER A 412 -0.94 -11.55 14.39
C SER A 412 0.26 -10.86 13.74
N LYS A 413 1.43 -10.95 14.37
CA LYS A 413 2.70 -10.58 13.74
C LYS A 413 3.02 -11.39 12.48
N PHE A 414 2.33 -12.53 12.29
CA PHE A 414 2.45 -13.40 11.13
C PHE A 414 1.34 -13.16 10.10
N ILE A 415 0.61 -12.04 10.18
CA ILE A 415 -0.49 -11.71 9.25
C ILE A 415 -0.05 -11.82 7.79
N ASN A 416 1.15 -11.38 7.45
CA ASN A 416 1.68 -11.46 6.08
C ASN A 416 1.86 -12.93 5.65
N ASP A 417 2.40 -13.78 6.52
CA ASP A 417 2.58 -15.22 6.24
C ASP A 417 1.24 -15.92 6.09
N ILE A 418 0.30 -15.65 7.01
CA ILE A 418 -1.04 -16.24 7.00
C ILE A 418 -1.82 -15.81 5.75
N THR A 419 -1.73 -14.53 5.39
CA THR A 419 -2.37 -13.97 4.18
C THR A 419 -1.81 -14.63 2.93
N TRP A 420 -0.49 -14.83 2.85
CA TRP A 420 0.12 -15.57 1.74
C TRP A 420 -0.43 -17.00 1.62
N LEU A 421 -0.54 -17.74 2.74
CA LEU A 421 -1.12 -19.09 2.74
C LEU A 421 -2.56 -19.14 2.23
N GLY A 422 -3.36 -18.15 2.59
CA GLY A 422 -4.73 -18.01 2.12
C GLY A 422 -4.79 -17.84 0.60
N TYR A 423 -4.03 -16.87 0.07
CA TYR A 423 -4.00 -16.57 -1.36
C TYR A 423 -3.38 -17.68 -2.23
N GLU A 424 -2.43 -18.44 -1.71
CA GLU A 424 -1.89 -19.61 -2.40
C GLU A 424 -2.81 -20.85 -2.31
N GLY A 425 -3.99 -20.73 -1.68
CA GLY A 425 -4.95 -21.82 -1.54
C GLY A 425 -4.45 -22.96 -0.64
N LEU A 426 -3.42 -22.72 0.17
CA LEU A 426 -2.84 -23.72 1.04
C LEU A 426 -3.75 -24.02 2.24
N THR A 427 -4.53 -23.02 2.66
CA THR A 427 -5.45 -23.12 3.80
C THR A 427 -6.78 -22.43 3.49
N SER A 428 -7.88 -23.02 3.99
CA SER A 428 -9.20 -22.37 4.04
C SER A 428 -9.55 -21.95 5.48
N GLY A 429 -8.57 -21.93 6.38
CA GLY A 429 -8.77 -21.59 7.79
C GLY A 429 -9.15 -22.79 8.67
N CYS A 430 -9.83 -22.49 9.78
CA CYS A 430 -10.32 -23.46 10.77
C CYS A 430 -11.86 -23.53 10.84
N GLY A 431 -12.56 -22.82 9.95
CA GLY A 431 -14.02 -22.75 9.86
C GLY A 431 -14.54 -21.31 9.94
N GLY A 432 -15.62 -21.03 9.22
CA GLY A 432 -16.10 -19.66 9.00
C GLY A 432 -15.05 -18.84 8.26
N ASP A 433 -14.87 -17.59 8.68
CA ASP A 433 -13.85 -16.66 8.17
C ASP A 433 -12.57 -16.65 9.03
N ARG A 434 -12.30 -17.69 9.83
CA ARG A 434 -11.19 -17.71 10.82
C ARG A 434 -10.03 -18.60 10.40
N PHE A 435 -8.80 -18.19 10.76
CA PHE A 435 -7.58 -18.98 10.62
C PHE A 435 -7.21 -19.77 11.88
N CYS A 436 -7.62 -19.32 13.08
CA CYS A 436 -7.22 -19.84 14.39
C CYS A 436 -5.69 -19.81 14.61
N PRO A 437 -5.02 -18.64 14.62
CA PRO A 437 -3.56 -18.53 14.60
C PRO A 437 -2.85 -19.24 15.76
N LYS A 438 -3.48 -19.28 16.95
CA LYS A 438 -2.92 -19.92 18.15
C LYS A 438 -3.24 -21.41 18.29
N GLY A 439 -4.05 -21.97 17.38
CA GLY A 439 -4.37 -23.41 17.40
C GLY A 439 -3.15 -24.26 17.09
N ALA A 440 -2.99 -25.38 17.79
CA ALA A 440 -1.95 -26.36 17.46
C ALA A 440 -2.25 -27.04 16.11
N VAL A 441 -1.19 -27.38 15.37
CA VAL A 441 -1.31 -28.06 14.08
C VAL A 441 -1.34 -29.57 14.29
N ALA A 442 -2.40 -30.23 13.78
CA ALA A 442 -2.48 -31.69 13.72
C ALA A 442 -1.71 -32.23 12.50
N ARG A 443 -1.29 -33.50 12.56
CA ARG A 443 -0.48 -34.15 11.51
C ARG A 443 -1.23 -34.21 10.18
N ASP A 444 -2.52 -34.55 10.20
CA ASP A 444 -3.37 -34.61 9.01
C ASP A 444 -3.53 -33.25 8.31
N GLN A 445 -3.65 -32.18 9.08
CA GLN A 445 -3.62 -30.81 8.57
C GLN A 445 -2.28 -30.50 7.91
N MET A 446 -1.18 -30.90 8.54
CA MET A 446 0.17 -30.72 7.98
C MET A 446 0.33 -31.44 6.64
N ALA A 447 -0.22 -32.65 6.50
CA ALA A 447 -0.21 -33.36 5.22
C ALA A 447 -0.89 -32.56 4.11
N SER A 448 -2.04 -31.95 4.40
CA SER A 448 -2.75 -31.11 3.44
C SER A 448 -1.97 -29.86 3.06
N PHE A 449 -1.31 -29.21 4.03
CA PHE A 449 -0.45 -28.04 3.72
C PHE A 449 0.70 -28.42 2.79
N LEU A 450 1.42 -29.51 3.07
CA LEU A 450 2.57 -29.93 2.26
C LEU A 450 2.15 -30.44 0.87
N ALA A 451 1.09 -31.24 0.79
CA ALA A 451 0.61 -31.77 -0.48
C ALA A 451 0.19 -30.65 -1.44
N ARG A 452 -0.47 -29.60 -0.92
CA ARG A 452 -0.85 -28.42 -1.71
C ARG A 452 0.36 -27.56 -2.06
N ALA A 453 1.24 -27.26 -1.11
CA ALA A 453 2.41 -26.41 -1.32
C ALA A 453 3.36 -26.99 -2.37
N LEU A 454 3.51 -28.32 -2.39
CA LEU A 454 4.35 -29.03 -3.37
C LEU A 454 3.60 -29.44 -4.64
N ARG A 455 2.29 -29.18 -4.73
CA ARG A 455 1.41 -29.64 -5.83
C ARG A 455 1.59 -31.15 -6.11
N LEU A 456 1.63 -31.96 -5.06
CA LEU A 456 1.91 -33.40 -5.18
C LEU A 456 0.81 -34.09 -6.02
N PRO A 457 1.20 -35.01 -6.93
CA PRO A 457 0.26 -35.81 -7.68
C PRO A 457 -0.55 -36.72 -6.75
N ALA A 458 -1.63 -37.31 -7.28
CA ALA A 458 -2.40 -38.31 -6.56
C ALA A 458 -1.52 -39.50 -6.15
N ALA A 459 -1.81 -40.06 -4.97
CA ALA A 459 -1.08 -41.20 -4.45
C ALA A 459 -1.38 -42.48 -5.25
N LEU A 460 -0.40 -43.36 -5.35
CA LEU A 460 -0.50 -44.64 -6.05
C LEU A 460 -1.10 -45.75 -5.20
N ARG A 461 -1.10 -45.59 -3.87
CA ARG A 461 -1.63 -46.56 -2.92
C ARG A 461 -1.98 -45.91 -1.58
N ASP A 462 -2.73 -46.66 -0.78
CA ASP A 462 -2.94 -46.38 0.63
C ASP A 462 -1.76 -46.89 1.47
N HIS A 463 -1.20 -46.03 2.33
CA HIS A 463 0.00 -46.34 3.12
C HIS A 463 -0.29 -46.62 4.59
N PHE A 464 -1.43 -46.16 5.12
CA PHE A 464 -1.70 -46.22 6.56
C PHE A 464 -3.12 -46.74 6.80
N SER A 465 -3.29 -47.51 7.88
CA SER A 465 -4.61 -48.09 8.17
C SER A 465 -5.50 -47.18 9.02
N ASP A 466 -4.92 -46.25 9.80
CA ASP A 466 -5.60 -45.45 10.81
C ASP A 466 -6.06 -44.06 10.33
N ASP A 467 -5.85 -43.72 9.06
CA ASP A 467 -6.34 -42.50 8.43
C ASP A 467 -7.55 -42.73 7.50
N ASN A 468 -7.94 -43.98 7.26
CA ASN A 468 -9.16 -44.35 6.52
C ASN A 468 -10.39 -43.57 7.00
N GLY A 469 -11.03 -42.84 6.09
CA GLY A 469 -12.20 -42.00 6.37
C GLY A 469 -11.87 -40.62 6.95
N ASN A 470 -10.60 -40.28 7.14
CA ASN A 470 -10.17 -38.92 7.45
C ASN A 470 -10.28 -38.04 6.20
N LYS A 471 -10.82 -36.83 6.34
CA LYS A 471 -10.93 -35.86 5.23
C LYS A 471 -9.60 -35.47 4.57
N HIS A 472 -8.47 -35.78 5.20
CA HIS A 472 -7.12 -35.49 4.74
C HIS A 472 -6.38 -36.74 4.23
N GLU A 473 -7.00 -37.92 4.24
CA GLU A 473 -6.42 -39.22 3.86
C GLU A 473 -5.68 -39.16 2.52
N GLU A 474 -6.31 -38.58 1.50
CA GLU A 474 -5.67 -38.46 0.18
C GLU A 474 -4.35 -37.69 0.26
N ASN A 475 -4.31 -36.57 0.98
CA ASN A 475 -3.08 -35.80 1.15
C ASN A 475 -2.04 -36.51 2.01
N ILE A 476 -2.47 -37.31 2.99
CA ILE A 476 -1.58 -38.14 3.80
C ILE A 476 -0.86 -39.15 2.91
N ASN A 477 -1.59 -39.83 2.03
CA ASN A 477 -1.02 -40.79 1.09
C ASN A 477 -0.10 -40.12 0.06
N ARG A 478 -0.42 -38.91 -0.42
CA ARG A 478 0.45 -38.15 -1.33
C ARG A 478 1.80 -37.82 -0.70
N ILE A 479 1.82 -37.35 0.54
CA ILE A 479 3.09 -37.03 1.23
C ILE A 479 3.88 -38.29 1.61
N ALA A 480 3.22 -39.45 1.74
CA ALA A 480 3.88 -40.73 1.98
C ALA A 480 4.59 -41.25 0.72
N ASP A 481 3.93 -41.19 -0.44
CA ASP A 481 4.54 -41.51 -1.73
C ASP A 481 5.73 -40.62 -2.06
N ALA A 482 5.65 -39.34 -1.67
CA ALA A 482 6.77 -38.39 -1.81
C ALA A 482 7.91 -38.61 -0.79
N GLY A 483 7.81 -39.60 0.11
CA GLY A 483 8.84 -39.87 1.13
C GLY A 483 8.93 -38.82 2.24
N ILE A 484 7.92 -37.95 2.37
CA ILE A 484 7.90 -36.85 3.33
C ILE A 484 7.50 -37.34 4.73
N THR A 485 6.73 -38.43 4.82
CA THR A 485 6.31 -39.05 6.08
C THR A 485 6.52 -40.57 6.08
N PHE A 486 6.84 -41.11 7.25
CA PHE A 486 6.89 -42.56 7.53
C PHE A 486 5.85 -42.98 8.59
N GLY A 487 4.92 -42.08 8.91
CA GLY A 487 3.91 -42.30 9.94
C GLY A 487 4.47 -42.21 11.37
N CYS A 488 3.76 -42.81 12.32
CA CYS A 488 4.09 -42.89 13.74
C CYS A 488 4.49 -44.32 14.18
N GLY A 489 4.60 -45.25 13.22
CA GLY A 489 5.01 -46.64 13.44
C GLY A 489 3.86 -47.64 13.42
N GLY A 490 4.18 -48.90 13.08
CA GLY A 490 3.20 -50.00 13.02
C GLY A 490 2.15 -49.83 11.92
N GLY A 491 2.51 -49.26 10.76
CA GLY A 491 1.57 -49.01 9.65
C GLY A 491 0.57 -47.88 9.91
N ARG A 492 0.83 -47.01 10.90
CA ARG A 492 -0.06 -45.91 11.29
C ARG A 492 0.52 -44.54 10.98
N TYR A 493 -0.33 -43.58 10.64
CA TYR A 493 0.00 -42.17 10.44
C TYR A 493 -0.18 -41.32 11.72
N CYS A 494 -1.12 -41.68 12.59
CA CYS A 494 -1.61 -40.88 13.73
C CYS A 494 -2.16 -39.50 13.31
N PRO A 495 -3.29 -39.43 12.56
CA PRO A 495 -3.80 -38.19 11.95
C PRO A 495 -4.01 -37.03 12.93
N SER A 496 -4.62 -37.30 14.10
CA SER A 496 -4.96 -36.31 15.12
C SER A 496 -3.80 -35.93 16.04
N GLY A 497 -2.63 -36.56 15.88
CA GLY A 497 -1.45 -36.23 16.66
C GLY A 497 -1.01 -34.79 16.40
N LEU A 498 -0.72 -34.04 17.46
CA LEU A 498 -0.19 -32.68 17.32
C LEU A 498 1.28 -32.71 16.87
N VAL A 499 1.70 -31.72 16.09
CA VAL A 499 3.05 -31.64 15.52
C VAL A 499 3.97 -30.76 16.39
N PRO A 500 4.93 -31.33 17.14
CA PRO A 500 5.97 -30.55 17.80
C PRO A 500 6.95 -29.98 16.78
N ARG A 501 7.72 -28.96 17.18
CA ARG A 501 8.64 -28.23 16.32
C ARG A 501 9.71 -29.12 15.70
N ASP A 502 10.18 -30.14 16.40
CA ASP A 502 11.18 -31.08 15.90
C ASP A 502 10.66 -31.96 14.74
N GLN A 503 9.41 -32.39 14.84
CA GLN A 503 8.72 -33.09 13.76
C GLN A 503 8.44 -32.17 12.58
N MET A 504 8.05 -30.92 12.84
CA MET A 504 7.86 -29.91 11.80
C MET A 504 9.15 -29.69 10.97
N ALA A 505 10.30 -29.58 11.64
CA ALA A 505 11.60 -29.48 10.96
C ALA A 505 11.86 -30.71 10.08
N SER A 506 11.52 -31.91 10.55
CA SER A 506 11.67 -33.13 9.76
C SER A 506 10.74 -33.22 8.55
N PHE A 507 9.50 -32.75 8.67
CA PHE A 507 8.58 -32.66 7.53
C PHE A 507 9.15 -31.72 6.46
N LEU A 508 9.54 -30.50 6.84
CA LEU A 508 10.00 -29.48 5.89
C LEU A 508 11.38 -29.81 5.31
N ALA A 509 12.30 -30.36 6.10
CA ALA A 509 13.61 -30.78 5.60
C ALA A 509 13.51 -31.87 4.53
N ARG A 510 12.57 -32.81 4.67
CA ARG A 510 12.30 -33.83 3.63
C ARG A 510 11.51 -33.27 2.46
N ALA A 511 10.45 -32.50 2.72
CA ALA A 511 9.63 -31.88 1.70
C ALA A 511 10.44 -31.00 0.71
N LEU A 512 11.48 -30.34 1.22
CA LEU A 512 12.31 -29.43 0.43
C LEU A 512 13.63 -30.06 -0.07
N ASP A 513 13.92 -31.29 0.35
CA ASP A 513 15.22 -31.96 0.18
C ASP A 513 16.41 -31.07 0.58
N LEU A 514 16.39 -30.54 1.81
CA LEU A 514 17.39 -29.55 2.25
C LEU A 514 18.81 -30.15 2.27
N PRO A 515 19.88 -29.45 1.87
CA PRO A 515 21.23 -29.96 2.04
C PRO A 515 21.57 -30.16 3.54
N PRO A 516 22.55 -31.01 3.89
CA PRO A 516 23.06 -31.10 5.27
C PRO A 516 23.53 -29.75 5.80
N ALA A 517 23.32 -29.50 7.10
CA ALA A 517 23.82 -28.29 7.76
C ALA A 517 25.33 -28.37 8.01
N THR A 518 25.99 -27.21 8.05
CA THR A 518 27.45 -27.13 8.24
C THR A 518 27.86 -26.97 9.70
N ARG A 519 26.90 -26.63 10.57
CA ARG A 519 27.10 -26.41 12.00
C ARG A 519 25.85 -26.78 12.79
N ASP A 520 26.04 -26.90 14.09
CA ASP A 520 24.96 -26.95 15.06
C ASP A 520 24.48 -25.53 15.38
N HIS A 521 23.19 -25.26 15.21
CA HIS A 521 22.61 -23.91 15.39
C HIS A 521 21.96 -23.71 16.76
N PHE A 522 21.65 -24.78 17.48
CA PHE A 522 20.95 -24.70 18.76
C PHE A 522 21.58 -25.59 19.81
N THR A 523 21.41 -25.23 21.08
CA THR A 523 22.05 -25.97 22.19
C THR A 523 21.09 -26.95 22.88
N ASP A 524 19.79 -26.89 22.58
CA ASP A 524 18.73 -27.65 23.26
C ASP A 524 18.14 -28.78 22.40
N ASP A 525 18.71 -29.06 21.23
CA ASP A 525 18.33 -30.17 20.36
C ASP A 525 19.34 -31.31 20.32
N THR A 526 20.51 -31.18 20.98
CA THR A 526 21.50 -32.25 21.11
C THR A 526 20.89 -33.54 21.65
N GLY A 527 21.06 -34.63 20.91
CA GLY A 527 20.51 -35.95 21.25
C GLY A 527 19.03 -36.13 20.89
N ASN A 528 18.40 -35.13 20.28
CA ASN A 528 17.08 -35.28 19.67
C ASN A 528 17.22 -36.08 18.36
N ARG A 529 16.37 -37.10 18.16
CA ARG A 529 16.33 -37.88 16.91
C ARG A 529 16.10 -37.04 15.62
N HIS A 530 15.67 -35.79 15.76
CA HIS A 530 15.40 -34.85 14.67
C HIS A 530 16.48 -33.76 14.52
N GLU A 531 17.52 -33.76 15.34
CA GLU A 531 18.61 -32.75 15.40
C GLU A 531 19.15 -32.40 14.00
N ASN A 532 19.52 -33.40 13.20
CA ASN A 532 20.01 -33.17 11.83
C ASN A 532 19.02 -32.37 10.98
N ASN A 533 17.72 -32.62 11.10
CA ASN A 533 16.71 -31.87 10.34
C ASN A 533 16.46 -30.47 10.93
N ILE A 534 16.59 -30.31 12.25
CA ILE A 534 16.50 -29.00 12.91
C ILE A 534 17.62 -28.09 12.40
N ASN A 535 18.85 -28.61 12.33
CA ASN A 535 19.98 -27.84 11.83
C ASN A 535 19.86 -27.51 10.34
N ARG A 536 19.40 -28.45 9.49
CA ARG A 536 19.09 -28.17 8.07
C ARG A 536 18.02 -27.08 7.92
N PHE A 537 17.02 -27.11 8.80
CA PHE A 537 15.90 -26.16 8.80
C PHE A 537 16.35 -24.73 9.17
N ALA A 538 17.31 -24.59 10.08
CA ALA A 538 17.94 -23.31 10.43
C ALA A 538 18.93 -22.83 9.37
N GLU A 539 19.77 -23.72 8.84
CA GLU A 539 20.72 -23.40 7.76
C GLU A 539 20.01 -22.85 6.53
N ALA A 540 18.83 -23.39 6.19
CA ALA A 540 17.99 -22.90 5.10
C ALA A 540 17.27 -21.57 5.41
N GLY A 541 17.46 -20.99 6.60
CA GLY A 541 16.82 -19.74 7.01
C GLY A 541 15.32 -19.85 7.31
N ILE A 542 14.78 -21.06 7.44
CA ILE A 542 13.33 -21.25 7.62
C ILE A 542 12.92 -21.10 9.10
N THR A 543 13.85 -21.24 10.04
CA THR A 543 13.62 -21.00 11.47
C THR A 543 14.78 -20.22 12.09
N HIS A 544 14.45 -19.41 13.11
CA HIS A 544 15.44 -18.75 13.99
C HIS A 544 15.39 -19.29 15.41
N GLY A 545 14.75 -20.44 15.63
CA GLY A 545 14.53 -20.98 16.97
C GLY A 545 13.41 -20.28 17.74
N CYS A 546 13.30 -20.60 19.03
CA CYS A 546 12.50 -19.84 20.00
C CYS A 546 13.34 -18.74 20.68
N SER A 547 14.66 -18.86 20.64
CA SER A 547 15.63 -17.79 20.93
C SER A 547 16.80 -17.90 19.95
N ALA A 548 17.77 -17.00 20.06
CA ALA A 548 18.98 -17.02 19.22
C ALA A 548 19.81 -18.32 19.34
N THR A 549 19.70 -19.06 20.44
CA THR A 549 20.49 -20.28 20.71
C THR A 549 19.65 -21.50 21.04
N THR A 550 18.31 -21.39 21.07
CA THR A 550 17.42 -22.51 21.39
C THR A 550 16.31 -22.71 20.37
N PHE A 551 16.01 -23.96 20.05
CA PHE A 551 14.99 -24.36 19.10
C PHE A 551 13.63 -24.67 19.74
N CYS A 552 13.61 -25.10 21.00
CA CYS A 552 12.44 -25.65 21.70
C CYS A 552 11.81 -26.88 21.01
N PRO A 553 12.54 -28.01 20.87
CA PRO A 553 12.13 -29.14 20.01
C PRO A 553 10.75 -29.74 20.32
N LYS A 554 10.37 -29.81 21.61
CA LYS A 554 9.11 -30.39 22.07
C LYS A 554 7.95 -29.41 22.14
N GLY A 555 8.19 -28.12 21.89
CA GLY A 555 7.12 -27.13 21.81
C GLY A 555 6.16 -27.47 20.67
N LEU A 556 4.86 -27.34 20.92
CA LEU A 556 3.86 -27.54 19.87
C LEU A 556 3.95 -26.42 18.83
N THR A 557 3.86 -26.79 17.56
CA THR A 557 3.78 -25.80 16.48
C THR A 557 2.35 -25.30 16.36
N VAL A 558 2.14 -24.01 16.59
CA VAL A 558 0.86 -23.35 16.34
C VAL A 558 0.73 -22.90 14.90
N ARG A 559 -0.51 -22.70 14.43
CA ARG A 559 -0.83 -22.42 13.01
C ARG A 559 -0.12 -21.17 12.47
N GLU A 560 -0.01 -20.09 13.25
CA GLU A 560 0.71 -18.89 12.80
C GLU A 560 2.23 -19.12 12.63
N GLN A 561 2.83 -19.99 13.43
CA GLN A 561 4.25 -20.35 13.29
C GLN A 561 4.45 -21.26 12.07
N MET A 562 3.56 -22.23 11.88
CA MET A 562 3.51 -23.06 10.68
C MET A 562 3.35 -22.20 9.43
N ALA A 563 2.56 -21.13 9.50
CA ALA A 563 2.40 -20.20 8.40
C ALA A 563 3.74 -19.55 8.00
N ALA A 564 4.47 -19.01 8.98
CA ALA A 564 5.79 -18.43 8.75
C ALA A 564 6.81 -19.44 8.21
N PHE A 565 6.77 -20.69 8.67
CA PHE A 565 7.64 -21.75 8.16
C PHE A 565 7.35 -22.08 6.70
N LEU A 566 6.08 -22.27 6.33
CA LEU A 566 5.70 -22.56 4.95
C LEU A 566 5.99 -21.39 4.02
N HIS A 567 5.68 -20.16 4.46
CA HIS A 567 5.96 -18.98 3.65
C HIS A 567 7.47 -18.85 3.37
N ARG A 568 8.34 -18.97 4.39
CA ARG A 568 9.80 -18.96 4.17
C ARG A 568 10.30 -20.15 3.32
N ALA A 569 9.70 -21.32 3.48
CA ALA A 569 10.07 -22.51 2.72
C ALA A 569 9.72 -22.42 1.22
N PHE A 570 8.59 -21.81 0.88
CA PHE A 570 7.99 -21.95 -0.45
C PHE A 570 7.82 -20.64 -1.23
N ARG A 571 7.92 -19.45 -0.62
CA ARG A 571 7.72 -18.16 -1.33
C ARG A 571 8.63 -17.96 -2.55
N ASN A 572 9.84 -18.50 -2.50
CA ASN A 572 10.88 -18.27 -3.52
C ASN A 572 11.01 -19.44 -4.51
N ARG A 573 10.05 -20.37 -4.53
CA ARG A 573 9.97 -21.49 -5.47
C ARG A 573 8.69 -21.34 -6.28
#